data_AF-A0A5N5EDW5-F1
#
_entry.id   AF-A0A5N5EDW5-F1
#
_cell.length_a   1.000
_cell.length_b   1.000
_cell.length_c   1.000
_cell.angle_alpha   90.00
_cell.angle_beta   90.00
_cell.angle_gamma   90.00
#
_symmetry.space_group_name_H-M   'P 1'
#
loop_
_entity.id
_entity.type
_entity.pdbx_description
1 polymer ?
#
loop_
_entity_poly.entity_id
_entity_poly.type
_entity_poly.pdbx_seq_one_letter_code
_entity_poly.pdbx_strand_id
1 'polypeptide(L)'
;MGLEQAGAEPVGKHGDGASTSTRLNGIPEEDRAPHPQSPGSRPDLASTPAQKRAAANTISTELQPNTKKAGNRPDESMTTAISAFSGWATGKGLKTVHTTWESQVRTLLGRLDSEKGALGSAANIFLTTDTERGASIKSIPSSLNSF
;
A
#
# COMPACT_ATOMS: atom_id res chain seq x y z
N MET A 1 -13.82 -53.94 38.63
CA MET A 1 -15.18 -53.56 38.21
C MET A 1 -15.70 -52.64 39.31
N GLY A 2 -16.00 -51.37 39.00
CA GLY A 2 -16.58 -50.40 39.95
C GLY A 2 -15.55 -49.54 40.70
N LEU A 3 -15.35 -48.30 40.24
CA LEU A 3 -14.58 -47.27 40.93
C LEU A 3 -15.41 -46.68 42.07
N GLU A 4 -14.89 -46.81 43.28
CA GLU A 4 -15.29 -46.09 44.48
C GLU A 4 -14.94 -44.59 44.35
N GLN A 5 -15.96 -43.72 44.33
CA GLN A 5 -15.79 -42.29 44.55
C GLN A 5 -16.32 -41.95 45.94
N ALA A 6 -15.39 -41.65 46.85
CA ALA A 6 -15.64 -41.00 48.13
C ALA A 6 -14.88 -39.66 48.13
N GLY A 7 -15.55 -38.63 48.63
CA GLY A 7 -15.26 -37.22 48.35
C GLY A 7 -14.06 -36.63 49.08
N ALA A 8 -13.76 -35.38 48.70
CA ALA A 8 -13.24 -34.33 49.56
C ALA A 8 -13.12 -33.02 48.77
N GLU A 9 -13.88 -32.01 49.19
CA GLU A 9 -13.41 -30.62 49.28
C GLU A 9 -13.53 -30.25 50.77
N PRO A 10 -12.75 -29.30 51.36
CA PRO A 10 -12.20 -28.11 50.71
C PRO A 10 -10.82 -27.60 51.21
N VAL A 11 -10.41 -26.49 50.57
CA VAL A 11 -9.60 -25.35 51.09
C VAL A 11 -8.12 -25.27 50.70
N GLY A 12 -7.77 -24.16 50.01
CA GLY A 12 -6.57 -23.39 50.35
C GLY A 12 -5.54 -23.08 49.25
N LYS A 13 -5.81 -22.03 48.46
CA LYS A 13 -4.87 -20.93 48.13
C LYS A 13 -3.77 -21.14 47.08
N HIS A 14 -4.00 -20.65 45.86
CA HIS A 14 -3.02 -20.04 44.93
C HIS A 14 -3.83 -18.97 44.16
N GLY A 15 -3.54 -17.67 44.22
CA GLY A 15 -2.43 -17.02 43.54
C GLY A 15 -2.98 -16.25 42.34
N ASP A 16 -2.85 -14.92 42.40
CA ASP A 16 -3.07 -13.86 41.39
C ASP A 16 -3.62 -14.18 39.98
N GLY A 17 -4.50 -13.29 39.53
CA GLY A 17 -4.85 -13.19 38.11
C GLY A 17 -6.00 -12.23 37.81
N ALA A 18 -6.00 -11.04 38.42
CA ALA A 18 -6.85 -9.96 37.92
C ALA A 18 -6.53 -9.75 36.44
N SER A 19 -7.50 -10.01 35.57
CA SER A 19 -7.39 -9.76 34.14
C SER A 19 -7.37 -8.24 33.91
N THR A 20 -6.20 -7.64 34.09
CA THR A 20 -5.94 -6.25 33.71
C THR A 20 -5.80 -6.21 32.19
N SER A 21 -6.86 -5.75 31.54
CA SER A 21 -6.86 -5.46 30.11
C SER A 21 -5.90 -4.29 29.84
N THR A 22 -4.64 -4.59 29.53
CA THR A 22 -3.65 -3.58 29.17
C THR A 22 -3.98 -3.03 27.78
N ARG A 23 -4.57 -1.83 27.72
CA ARG A 23 -4.69 -1.10 26.46
C ARG A 23 -3.30 -0.61 26.03
N LEU A 24 -2.80 -1.11 24.90
CA LEU A 24 -1.65 -0.57 24.20
C LEU A 24 -1.94 0.92 23.89
N ASN A 25 -1.14 1.83 24.45
CA ASN A 25 -1.14 3.32 24.32
C ASN A 25 -1.67 4.13 25.53
N GLY A 26 -1.92 3.53 26.69
CA GLY A 26 -2.19 4.32 27.90
C GLY A 26 -0.91 4.68 28.65
N ILE A 27 -0.46 5.94 28.58
CA ILE A 27 0.41 6.48 29.64
C ILE A 27 -0.41 6.56 30.95
N PRO A 28 0.17 6.27 32.12
CA PRO A 28 -0.51 6.40 33.41
C PRO A 28 -1.18 7.78 33.54
N GLU A 29 -2.42 7.83 34.05
CA GLU A 29 -3.19 9.09 34.16
C GLU A 29 -2.44 10.16 34.98
N GLU A 30 -1.57 9.73 35.88
CA GLU A 30 -0.71 10.56 36.73
C GLU A 30 0.38 11.33 35.97
N ASP A 31 0.71 10.95 34.73
CA ASP A 31 1.80 11.55 33.95
C ASP A 31 1.31 12.33 32.70
N ARG A 32 0.01 12.60 32.61
CA ARG A 32 -0.59 13.38 31.52
C ARG A 32 -0.43 14.88 31.77
N ALA A 33 0.52 15.53 31.10
CA ALA A 33 0.50 16.99 30.95
C ALA A 33 -0.79 17.44 30.22
N PRO A 34 -1.39 18.59 30.56
CA PRO A 34 -2.55 19.10 29.83
C PRO A 34 -2.12 19.52 28.42
N HIS A 35 -2.21 18.59 27.47
CA HIS A 35 -2.07 18.91 26.06
C HIS A 35 -3.34 19.60 25.59
N PRO A 36 -3.28 20.84 25.06
CA PRO A 36 -4.42 21.41 24.36
C PRO A 36 -4.62 20.60 23.08
N GLN A 37 -5.60 19.69 23.08
CA GLN A 37 -6.09 19.09 21.84
C GLN A 37 -6.85 20.18 21.10
N SER A 38 -6.20 20.76 20.09
CA SER A 38 -6.85 21.69 19.16
C SER A 38 -7.97 20.95 18.42
N PRO A 39 -9.24 21.33 18.58
CA PRO A 39 -10.35 20.74 17.84
C PRO A 39 -10.32 21.33 16.43
N GLY A 40 -9.86 20.58 15.41
CA GLY A 40 -10.03 21.05 14.03
C GLY A 40 -9.19 20.41 12.92
N SER A 41 -8.11 19.69 13.22
CA SER A 41 -7.31 19.06 12.16
C SER A 41 -8.00 17.79 11.66
N ARG A 42 -8.86 17.93 10.63
CA ARG A 42 -9.32 16.79 9.85
C ARG A 42 -8.09 16.06 9.29
N PRO A 43 -7.97 14.72 9.41
CA PRO A 43 -6.96 13.98 8.69
C PRO A 43 -7.36 13.97 7.22
N ASP A 44 -6.89 14.95 6.45
CA ASP A 44 -7.01 14.90 5.01
C ASP A 44 -5.99 13.89 4.47
N LEU A 45 -6.38 13.11 3.46
CA LEU A 45 -5.46 12.18 2.83
C LEU A 45 -4.40 12.99 2.08
N ALA A 46 -3.15 12.51 2.05
CA ALA A 46 -2.07 13.16 1.29
C ALA A 46 -2.39 13.30 -0.22
N SER A 47 -3.37 12.55 -0.75
CA SER A 47 -3.88 12.70 -2.11
C SER A 47 -5.31 12.15 -2.25
N THR A 48 -6.14 12.79 -3.06
CA THR A 48 -7.53 12.38 -3.30
C THR A 48 -7.65 11.19 -4.25
N PRO A 49 -8.78 10.45 -4.27
CA PRO A 49 -9.04 9.42 -5.27
C PRO A 49 -8.99 9.94 -6.71
N ALA A 50 -9.46 11.18 -6.95
CA ALA A 50 -9.40 11.82 -8.26
C ALA A 50 -7.96 12.08 -8.71
N GLN A 51 -7.10 12.59 -7.82
CA GLN A 51 -5.67 12.79 -8.09
C GLN A 51 -4.97 11.46 -8.41
N LYS A 52 -5.28 10.39 -7.67
CA LYS A 52 -4.71 9.06 -7.93
C LYS A 52 -5.14 8.50 -9.30
N ARG A 53 -6.41 8.69 -9.71
CA ARG A 53 -6.86 8.33 -11.07
C ARG A 53 -6.16 9.15 -12.15
N ALA A 54 -6.01 10.46 -11.93
CA ALA A 54 -5.30 11.33 -12.85
C ALA A 54 -3.84 10.88 -13.04
N ALA A 55 -3.14 10.57 -11.94
CA ALA A 55 -1.78 10.04 -12.00
C ALA A 55 -1.69 8.70 -12.74
N ALA A 56 -2.61 7.76 -12.47
CA ALA A 56 -2.68 6.49 -13.22
C ALA A 56 -2.92 6.73 -14.72
N ASN A 57 -3.76 7.70 -15.07
CA ASN A 57 -4.00 8.07 -16.46
C ASN A 57 -2.73 8.64 -17.11
N THR A 58 -2.04 9.59 -16.47
CA THR A 58 -0.76 10.14 -16.95
C THR A 58 0.28 9.05 -17.17
N ILE A 59 0.40 8.08 -16.25
CA ILE A 59 1.29 6.93 -16.45
C ILE A 59 0.94 6.19 -17.73
N SER A 60 -0.35 5.92 -17.96
CA SER A 60 -0.82 5.16 -19.12
C SER A 60 -0.69 5.91 -20.45
N THR A 61 -1.01 7.21 -20.48
CA THR A 61 -1.16 7.98 -21.72
C THR A 61 0.12 8.69 -22.12
N GLU A 62 0.97 9.04 -21.15
CA GLU A 62 2.16 9.84 -21.40
C GLU A 62 3.43 9.06 -21.07
N LEU A 63 3.56 8.55 -19.84
CA LEU A 63 4.83 7.99 -19.38
C LEU A 63 5.15 6.66 -20.06
N GLN A 64 4.24 5.68 -20.07
CA GLN A 64 4.48 4.39 -20.71
C GLN A 64 4.83 4.53 -22.21
N PRO A 65 4.07 5.28 -23.04
CA PRO A 65 4.42 5.47 -24.45
C PRO A 65 5.74 6.20 -24.65
N ASN A 66 5.99 7.27 -23.90
CA ASN A 66 7.22 8.06 -24.05
C ASN A 66 8.45 7.30 -23.57
N THR A 67 8.35 6.53 -22.48
CA THR A 67 9.41 5.64 -22.00
C THR A 67 9.72 4.57 -23.04
N LYS A 68 8.71 3.93 -23.63
CA LYS A 68 8.92 2.95 -24.70
C LYS A 68 9.62 3.59 -25.91
N LYS A 69 9.15 4.76 -26.36
CA LYS A 69 9.76 5.49 -27.48
C LYS A 69 11.20 5.89 -27.21
N ALA A 70 11.49 6.41 -26.02
CA ALA A 70 12.84 6.78 -25.62
C ALA A 70 13.75 5.55 -25.49
N GLY A 71 13.21 4.45 -24.96
CA GLY A 71 13.87 3.15 -24.84
C GLY A 71 14.30 2.57 -26.18
N ASN A 72 13.49 2.71 -27.22
CA ASN A 72 13.79 2.14 -28.55
C ASN A 72 14.71 3.03 -29.41
N ARG A 73 14.95 4.29 -29.03
CA ARG A 73 15.76 5.23 -29.83
C ARG A 73 17.18 4.71 -30.14
N PRO A 74 17.88 4.02 -29.22
CA PRO A 74 19.22 3.50 -29.50
C PRO A 74 19.26 2.23 -30.36
N ASP A 75 18.14 1.55 -30.63
CA ASP A 75 18.17 0.20 -31.19
C ASP A 75 18.80 0.12 -32.59
N GLU A 76 18.44 1.02 -33.50
CA GLU A 76 18.96 0.99 -34.88
C GLU A 76 20.46 1.31 -34.94
N SER A 77 20.91 2.30 -34.17
CA SER A 77 22.33 2.70 -34.14
C SER A 77 23.18 1.66 -33.40
N MET A 78 22.68 1.07 -32.32
CA MET A 78 23.36 -0.02 -31.61
C MET A 78 23.42 -1.29 -32.46
N THR A 79 22.35 -1.65 -33.18
CA THR A 79 22.35 -2.82 -34.08
C THR A 79 23.37 -2.67 -35.20
N THR A 80 23.45 -1.47 -35.79
CA THR A 80 24.45 -1.16 -36.82
C THR A 80 25.86 -1.24 -36.25
N ALA A 81 26.11 -0.64 -35.08
CA ALA A 81 27.42 -0.68 -34.43
C ALA A 81 27.84 -2.11 -34.04
N ILE A 82 26.93 -2.91 -33.47
CA ILE A 82 27.16 -4.33 -33.14
C ILE A 82 27.59 -5.10 -34.39
N SER A 83 26.91 -4.85 -35.52
CA SER A 83 27.23 -5.51 -36.80
C SER A 83 28.60 -5.09 -37.34
N ALA A 84 28.92 -3.79 -37.28
CA ALA A 84 30.20 -3.25 -37.72
C ALA A 84 31.40 -3.81 -36.91
N PHE A 85 31.20 -4.12 -35.63
CA PHE A 85 32.22 -4.73 -34.76
C PHE A 85 32.08 -6.25 -34.62
N SER A 86 31.37 -6.92 -35.55
CA SER A 86 31.19 -8.37 -35.51
C SER A 86 32.55 -9.10 -35.57
N GLY A 87 32.72 -10.10 -34.69
CA GLY A 87 33.98 -10.84 -34.54
C GLY A 87 34.98 -10.19 -33.57
N TRP A 88 34.79 -8.92 -33.18
CA TRP A 88 35.64 -8.23 -32.23
C TRP A 88 35.09 -8.34 -30.80
N ALA A 89 35.97 -8.25 -29.80
CA ALA A 89 35.56 -8.18 -28.40
C ALA A 89 34.60 -6.99 -28.13
N THR A 90 34.83 -5.86 -28.82
CA THR A 90 33.97 -4.67 -28.77
C THR A 90 32.53 -4.97 -29.20
N GLY A 91 32.32 -5.72 -30.29
CA GLY A 91 30.97 -6.10 -30.74
C GLY A 91 30.24 -6.97 -29.72
N LYS A 92 30.95 -7.88 -29.04
CA LYS A 92 30.40 -8.65 -27.91
C LYS A 92 30.00 -7.74 -26.75
N GLY A 93 30.86 -6.78 -26.39
CA GLY A 93 30.58 -5.80 -25.34
C GLY A 93 29.34 -4.95 -25.65
N LEU A 94 29.26 -4.41 -26.87
CA LEU A 94 28.09 -3.65 -27.35
C LEU A 94 26.81 -4.47 -27.29
N LYS A 95 26.84 -5.75 -27.69
CA LYS A 95 25.68 -6.64 -27.59
C LYS A 95 25.21 -6.80 -26.14
N THR A 96 26.14 -6.99 -25.20
CA THR A 96 25.82 -7.06 -23.77
C THR A 96 25.16 -5.78 -23.26
N VAL A 97 25.70 -4.61 -23.64
CA VAL A 97 25.12 -3.31 -23.27
C VAL A 97 23.72 -3.16 -23.85
N HIS A 98 23.52 -3.52 -25.12
CA HIS A 98 22.21 -3.47 -25.79
C HIS A 98 21.17 -4.34 -25.10
N THR A 99 21.48 -5.61 -24.85
CA THR A 99 20.57 -6.51 -24.11
C THR A 99 20.28 -6.00 -22.69
N THR A 100 21.28 -5.42 -22.02
CA THR A 100 21.10 -4.85 -20.68
C THR A 100 20.15 -3.65 -20.72
N TRP A 101 20.32 -2.77 -21.69
CA TRP A 101 19.45 -1.61 -21.91
C TRP A 101 18.00 -2.02 -22.17
N GLU A 102 17.76 -2.97 -23.09
CA GLU A 102 16.42 -3.51 -23.35
C GLU A 102 15.77 -4.07 -22.08
N SER A 103 16.54 -4.79 -21.26
CA SER A 103 16.05 -5.34 -19.99
C SER A 103 15.69 -4.24 -18.99
N GLN A 104 16.48 -3.16 -18.92
CA GLN A 104 16.18 -2.01 -18.06
C GLN A 104 14.91 -1.27 -18.51
N VAL A 105 14.76 -1.03 -19.82
CA VAL A 105 13.55 -0.41 -20.39
C VAL A 105 12.31 -1.26 -20.08
N ARG A 106 12.40 -2.58 -20.27
CA ARG A 106 11.31 -3.51 -19.94
C ARG A 106 10.96 -3.49 -18.45
N THR A 107 11.97 -3.48 -17.58
CA THR A 107 11.77 -3.41 -16.13
C THR A 107 11.06 -2.12 -15.73
N LEU A 108 11.46 -0.99 -16.31
CA LEU A 108 10.82 0.29 -16.05
C LEU A 108 9.36 0.31 -16.53
N LEU A 109 9.07 -0.22 -17.73
CA LEU A 109 7.70 -0.33 -18.24
C LEU A 109 6.82 -1.21 -17.35
N GLY A 110 7.36 -2.32 -16.83
CA GLY A 110 6.64 -3.19 -15.89
C GLY A 110 6.34 -2.51 -14.55
N ARG A 111 7.28 -1.70 -14.03
CA ARG A 111 7.07 -0.88 -12.84
C ARG A 111 5.98 0.17 -13.06
N LEU A 112 6.01 0.88 -14.18
CA LEU A 112 4.98 1.86 -14.52
C LEU A 112 3.59 1.21 -14.62
N ASP A 113 3.49 0.01 -15.21
CA ASP A 113 2.21 -0.70 -15.29
C ASP A 113 1.68 -1.11 -13.90
N SER A 114 2.58 -1.59 -13.04
CA SER A 114 2.26 -1.95 -11.65
C SER A 114 1.80 -0.73 -10.85
N GLU A 115 2.49 0.41 -10.99
CA GLU A 115 2.15 1.67 -10.31
C GLU A 115 0.80 2.22 -10.79
N LYS A 116 0.52 2.18 -12.10
CA LYS A 116 -0.80 2.52 -12.66
C LYS A 116 -1.90 1.66 -12.02
N GLY A 117 -1.70 0.34 -11.95
CA GLY A 117 -2.64 -0.58 -11.34
C GLY A 117 -2.87 -0.29 -9.85
N ALA A 118 -1.79 -0.07 -9.10
CA ALA A 118 -1.86 0.24 -7.67
C ALA A 118 -2.59 1.57 -7.39
N LEU A 119 -2.31 2.61 -8.17
CA LEU A 119 -2.98 3.91 -8.04
C LEU A 119 -4.47 3.82 -8.38
N GLY A 120 -4.83 3.10 -9.44
CA GLY A 120 -6.22 2.85 -9.81
C GLY A 120 -6.98 2.08 -8.74
N SER A 121 -6.38 1.01 -8.21
CA SER A 121 -6.94 0.20 -7.13
C SER A 121 -7.14 1.03 -5.85
N ALA A 122 -6.14 1.78 -5.43
CA ALA A 122 -6.22 2.65 -4.25
C ALA A 122 -7.34 3.69 -4.40
N ALA A 123 -7.47 4.32 -5.57
CA ALA A 123 -8.55 5.26 -5.83
C ALA A 123 -9.95 4.61 -5.73
N ASN A 124 -10.08 3.35 -6.14
CA ASN A 124 -11.34 2.61 -6.04
C ASN A 124 -11.67 2.26 -4.59
N ILE A 125 -10.69 1.75 -3.83
CA ILE A 125 -10.87 1.39 -2.41
C ILE A 125 -11.36 2.59 -1.59
N PHE A 126 -10.74 3.76 -1.78
CA PHE A 126 -11.17 4.96 -1.05
C PHE A 126 -12.59 5.39 -1.44
N LEU A 127 -12.92 5.38 -2.75
CA LEU A 127 -14.27 5.73 -3.21
C LEU A 127 -15.34 4.79 -2.62
N THR A 128 -15.09 3.48 -2.64
CA THR A 128 -16.03 2.50 -2.07
C THR A 128 -16.17 2.69 -0.56
N THR A 129 -15.05 2.84 0.15
CA THR A 129 -15.04 3.09 1.60
C THR A 129 -15.85 4.34 1.96
N ASP A 130 -15.64 5.44 1.24
CA ASP A 130 -16.35 6.71 1.48
C ASP A 130 -17.85 6.57 1.22
N THR A 131 -18.23 5.82 0.17
CA THR A 131 -19.63 5.58 -0.18
C THR A 131 -20.33 4.71 0.86
N GLU A 132 -19.71 3.62 1.28
CA GLU A 132 -20.23 2.72 2.32
C GLU A 132 -20.37 3.42 3.67
N ARG A 133 -19.34 4.17 4.08
CA ARG A 133 -19.39 5.02 5.28
C ARG A 133 -20.53 6.02 5.20
N GLY A 134 -20.67 6.72 4.07
CA GLY A 134 -21.75 7.68 3.87
C GLY A 134 -23.14 7.06 3.95
N ALA A 135 -23.32 5.88 3.36
CA ALA A 135 -24.57 5.11 3.46
C ALA A 135 -24.86 4.69 4.90
N SER A 136 -23.86 4.19 5.63
CA SER A 136 -23.98 3.79 7.03
C SER A 136 -24.30 4.98 7.94
N ILE A 137 -23.74 6.16 7.69
CA ILE A 137 -24.05 7.36 8.49
C ILE A 137 -25.50 7.81 8.23
N LYS A 138 -25.94 7.79 6.97
CA LYS A 138 -27.32 8.16 6.60
C LYS A 138 -28.37 7.18 7.11
N SER A 139 -28.01 5.92 7.36
CA SER A 139 -28.96 4.93 7.89
C SER A 139 -29.16 5.03 9.40
N ILE A 140 -28.31 5.77 10.13
CA ILE A 140 -28.48 6.00 11.56
C ILE A 140 -29.61 7.03 11.75
N PRO A 141 -30.72 6.68 12.43
CA PRO A 141 -31.81 7.61 12.67
C PRO A 141 -31.34 8.79 13.51
N SER A 142 -31.67 10.01 13.06
CA SER A 142 -31.32 11.25 13.77
C SER A 142 -32.32 11.52 14.89
N SER A 143 -31.82 11.81 16.09
CA SER A 143 -32.64 12.30 17.22
C SER A 143 -33.22 13.69 17.00
N LEU A 144 -32.84 14.38 15.91
CA LEU A 144 -33.41 15.68 15.51
C LEU A 144 -34.67 15.55 14.66
N ASN A 145 -35.02 14.35 14.19
CA ASN A 145 -36.26 14.10 13.44
C ASN A 145 -37.46 13.75 14.35
N SER A 146 -37.30 13.80 15.68
CA SER A 146 -38.35 13.46 16.65
C SER A 146 -38.91 14.68 17.42
N PHE A 147 -38.87 15.88 16.84
CA PHE A 147 -39.51 17.09 17.38
C PHE A 147 -40.55 17.65 16.41
#